data_AF-A0A3D5VGI4-F1
#
_entry.id   AF-A0A3D5VGI4-F1
#
_cell.length_a   1.000
_cell.length_b   1.000
_cell.length_c   1.000
_cell.angle_alpha   90.00
_cell.angle_beta   90.00
_cell.angle_gamma   90.00
#
_symmetry.space_group_name_H-M   'P 1'
#
loop_
_entity.id
_entity.type
_entity.pdbx_description
1 polymer ?
#
loop_
_entity_poly.entity_id
_entity_poly.type
_entity_poly.pdbx_seq_one_letter_code
_entity_poly.pdbx_strand_id
1 'polypeptide(L)' 'LRESKWATGEPLTAHDLIWSWKRALDPELAADYAYMLYPIKGAEAYNSGK' A
#
# COMPACT_ATOMS: atom_id res chain seq x y z
N LEU A 1 -11.81 -6.84 -12.58
CA LEU A 1 -11.05 -7.48 -11.48
C LEU A 1 -11.45 -8.94 -11.46
N ARG A 2 -10.49 -9.89 -11.48
CA ARG A 2 -10.82 -11.30 -11.20
C ARG A 2 -11.19 -11.39 -9.72
N GLU A 3 -12.13 -12.26 -9.40
CA GLU A 3 -12.40 -12.68 -8.03
C GLU A 3 -11.10 -13.29 -7.46
N SER A 4 -10.48 -12.56 -6.53
CA SER A 4 -9.23 -12.96 -5.89
C SER A 4 -9.52 -13.24 -4.42
N LYS A 5 -8.87 -14.26 -3.87
CA LYS A 5 -9.00 -14.65 -2.47
C LYS A 5 -7.62 -14.74 -1.84
N TRP A 6 -7.55 -14.41 -0.55
CA TRP A 6 -6.41 -14.74 0.29
C TRP A 6 -6.27 -16.25 0.43
N ALA A 7 -5.09 -16.72 0.86
CA ALA A 7 -4.87 -18.13 1.14
C ALA A 7 -5.80 -18.65 2.26
N THR A 8 -6.29 -17.76 3.13
CA THR A 8 -7.31 -18.03 4.15
C THR A 8 -8.71 -18.28 3.56
N GLY A 9 -8.92 -18.01 2.27
CA GLY A 9 -10.20 -18.14 1.58
C GLY A 9 -11.06 -16.87 1.60
N GLU A 10 -10.63 -15.83 2.33
CA GLU A 10 -11.30 -14.54 2.41
C GLU A 10 -11.18 -13.77 1.08
N PRO A 11 -12.21 -13.02 0.66
CA PRO A 11 -12.15 -12.24 -0.56
C PRO A 11 -11.11 -11.11 -0.43
N LEU A 12 -10.30 -10.93 -1.47
CA LEU A 12 -9.40 -9.79 -1.59
C LEU A 12 -10.22 -8.56 -1.99
N THR A 13 -10.22 -7.54 -1.14
CA THR A 13 -11.00 -6.32 -1.35
C THR A 13 -10.12 -5.14 -1.76
N ALA A 14 -10.74 -4.08 -2.28
CA ALA A 14 -10.03 -2.82 -2.52
C ALA A 14 -9.48 -2.20 -1.22
N HIS A 15 -10.11 -2.49 -0.08
CA HIS A 15 -9.66 -2.00 1.22
C HIS A 15 -8.29 -2.56 1.58
N ASP A 16 -8.05 -3.83 1.28
CA ASP A 16 -6.77 -4.50 1.56
C ASP A 16 -5.61 -3.93 0.73
N LEU A 17 -5.90 -3.55 -0.52
CA LEU A 17 -4.93 -2.89 -1.39
C LEU A 17 -4.57 -1.50 -0.85
N ILE A 18 -5.58 -0.71 -0.46
CA ILE A 18 -5.37 0.62 0.13
C ILE A 18 -4.55 0.51 1.42
N TRP A 19 -4.89 -0.45 2.29
CA TRP A 19 -4.17 -0.67 3.54
C TRP A 19 -2.70 -1.04 3.28
N SER A 20 -2.45 -1.93 2.32
CA SER A 20 -1.10 -2.37 1.96
C SER A 20 -0.22 -1.23 1.45
N TRP A 21 -0.76 -0.35 0.59
CA TRP A 21 -0.02 0.81 0.10
C TRP A 21 0.22 1.86 1.18
N LYS A 22 -0.78 2.13 2.03
CA LYS A 22 -0.61 3.06 3.16
C LYS A 22 0.47 2.59 4.12
N ARG A 23 0.47 1.28 4.44
CA ARG A 23 1.51 0.67 5.28
C ARG A 23 2.88 0.77 4.63
N ALA A 24 3.00 0.46 3.34
CA ALA A 24 4.28 0.54 2.63
C ALA A 24 4.84 1.97 2.51
N LEU A 25 3.96 2.97 2.49
CA LEU A 25 4.31 4.39 2.48
C LEU A 25 4.37 5.01 3.88
N ASP A 26 4.14 4.24 4.93
CA ASP A 26 4.13 4.77 6.28
C ASP A 26 5.54 5.25 6.67
N PRO A 27 5.73 6.54 7.02
CA PRO A 27 7.03 7.06 7.43
C PRO A 27 7.58 6.33 8.67
N GLU A 28 6.72 5.82 9.56
CA GLU A 28 7.15 5.09 10.77
C GLU A 28 7.67 3.69 10.45
N LEU A 29 7.19 3.07 9.36
CA LEU A 29 7.66 1.77 8.93
C LEU A 29 9.06 1.86 8.30
N ALA A 30 9.43 3.02 7.74
CA ALA A 30 10.70 3.27 7.06
C ALA A 30 11.07 2.17 6.04
N ALA A 31 10.10 1.76 5.23
CA ALA A 31 10.29 0.67 4.28
C ALA A 31 11.33 1.03 3.20
N ASP A 32 12.36 0.20 3.03
CA ASP A 32 13.47 0.39 2.07
C ASP A 32 12.99 0.61 0.63
N TYR A 33 11.81 0.06 0.29
CA TYR A 33 11.23 0.09 -1.06
C TYR A 33 10.02 1.02 -1.20
N ALA A 34 9.78 1.94 -0.25
CA ALA A 34 8.67 2.89 -0.31
C ALA A 34 8.68 3.72 -1.61
N TYR A 35 9.87 4.03 -2.14
CA TYR A 35 10.07 4.77 -3.39
C TYR A 35 9.42 4.11 -4.61
N MET A 36 9.20 2.78 -4.60
CA MET A 36 8.52 2.08 -5.70
C MET A 36 7.09 2.56 -5.90
N LEU A 37 6.47 3.12 -4.86
CA LEU A 37 5.11 3.63 -4.88
C LEU A 37 5.03 5.14 -5.16
N TYR A 38 6.16 5.85 -5.29
CA TYR A 38 6.18 7.29 -5.58
C TYR A 38 5.54 7.71 -6.92
N PRO A 39 5.47 6.86 -7.97
CA PRO A 39 4.65 7.18 -9.14
C PRO A 39 3.16 7.38 -8.83
N ILE A 40 2.67 6.92 -7.67
CA ILE A 40 1.32 7.19 -7.20
C ILE A 40 1.26 8.64 -6.70
N LYS A 41 0.29 9.40 -7.23
CA LYS A 41 0.06 10.80 -6.85
C LYS A 41 -0.06 10.95 -5.33
N GLY A 42 0.83 11.73 -4.73
CA GLY A 42 0.84 12.05 -3.29
C GLY A 42 1.56 11.03 -2.40
N ALA A 43 2.08 9.93 -2.96
CA ALA A 43 2.75 8.89 -2.18
C ALA A 43 4.07 9.35 -1.56
N GLU A 44 4.90 10.08 -2.33
CA GLU A 44 6.15 10.65 -1.82
C GLU A 44 5.92 11.69 -0.72
N ALA A 45 4.90 12.54 -0.87
CA ALA A 45 4.52 13.52 0.15
C ALA A 45 4.09 12.81 1.45
N TYR A 46 3.20 11.81 1.34
CA TYR A 46 2.77 11.00 2.46
C TYR A 46 3.93 10.30 3.18
N ASN A 47 4.85 9.67 2.44
CA ASN A 47 5.99 8.97 3.03
C ASN A 47 7.06 9.90 3.62
N SER A 48 7.19 11.13 3.10
CA SER A 48 8.11 12.14 3.64
C SER A 48 7.51 12.99 4.76
N GLY A 49 6.26 12.73 5.16
CA GLY A 49 5.54 13.48 6.20
C GLY A 49 5.21 14.92 5.81
N LYS A 50 5.03 15.19 4.50
CA LYS A 50 4.76 16.52 3.93
C LYS A 50 3.35 16.66 3.38
#